data_AF-A0A5N1JEI2-F1
#
_entry.id   AF-A0A5N1JEI2-F1
#
_cell.length_a   1.000
_cell.length_b   1.000
_cell.length_c   1.000
_cell.angle_alpha   90.00
_cell.angle_beta   90.00
_cell.angle_gamma   90.00
#
_symmetry.space_group_name_H-M   'P 1'
#
loop_
_entity.id
_entity.type
_entity.pdbx_description
1 polymer ?
#
loop_
_entity_poly.entity_id
_entity_poly.type
_entity_poly.pdbx_seq_one_letter_code
_entity_poly.pdbx_strand_id
1 'polypeptide(L)'
;MEVGNTNSEILDRLNTLLTRTRDGERGYQEAAENVKDTELKSLFLAQSRQRNEYATEIDREIRTLGGDPENSTSLTADLHRAWINIKTTFTGNDDKAVVEECKRGDGQALEDYQEILQSTSLAASTRELLLRQKERIESAHASMARLANVV
;
A
#
# COMPACT_ATOMS: atom_id res chain seq x y z
N MET A 1 -19.80 23.14 -19.04
CA MET A 1 -19.61 22.33 -17.82
C MET A 1 -19.17 20.96 -18.27
N GLU A 2 -17.87 20.65 -18.19
CA GLU A 2 -17.34 19.33 -18.53
C GLU A 2 -17.66 18.36 -17.39
N VAL A 3 -18.77 17.65 -17.50
CA VAL A 3 -19.16 16.60 -16.53
C VAL A 3 -18.42 15.27 -16.82
N GLY A 4 -17.52 15.24 -17.81
CA GLY A 4 -16.83 14.03 -18.28
C GLY A 4 -15.45 13.75 -17.68
N ASN A 5 -14.86 14.65 -16.88
CA ASN A 5 -13.43 14.55 -16.54
C ASN A 5 -13.14 14.06 -15.10
N THR A 6 -13.98 14.43 -14.12
CA THR A 6 -13.68 14.23 -12.70
C THR A 6 -13.90 12.80 -12.20
N ASN A 7 -14.91 12.08 -12.71
CA ASN A 7 -15.15 10.69 -12.30
C ASN A 7 -14.06 9.76 -12.85
N SER A 8 -13.62 9.99 -14.10
CA SER A 8 -12.49 9.27 -14.69
C SER A 8 -11.22 9.48 -13.87
N GLU A 9 -10.91 10.72 -13.50
CA GLU A 9 -9.72 11.03 -12.70
C GLU A 9 -9.75 10.33 -11.32
N ILE A 10 -10.91 10.27 -10.66
CA ILE A 10 -11.04 9.52 -9.40
C ILE A 10 -10.81 8.02 -9.63
N LEU A 11 -11.41 7.45 -10.67
CA LEU A 11 -11.22 6.04 -11.02
C LEU A 11 -9.75 5.71 -11.32
N ASP A 12 -9.05 6.57 -12.05
CA ASP A 12 -7.63 6.40 -12.37
C ASP A 12 -6.76 6.44 -11.11
N ARG A 13 -7.05 7.37 -10.19
CA ARG A 13 -6.34 7.45 -8.92
C ARG A 13 -6.65 6.25 -8.00
N LEU A 14 -7.90 5.79 -7.96
CA LEU A 14 -8.28 4.59 -7.20
C LEU A 14 -7.62 3.34 -7.78
N ASN A 15 -7.49 3.23 -9.10
CA ASN A 15 -6.75 2.14 -9.76
C ASN A 15 -5.25 2.19 -9.43
N THR A 16 -4.67 3.39 -9.42
CA THR A 16 -3.28 3.59 -8.97
C THR A 16 -3.11 3.15 -7.51
N LEU A 17 -4.04 3.54 -6.63
CA LEU A 17 -4.04 3.15 -5.23
C LEU A 17 -4.22 1.64 -5.03
N LEU A 18 -5.13 1.02 -5.79
CA LEU A 18 -5.32 -0.43 -5.81
C LEU A 18 -4.01 -1.13 -6.17
N THR A 19 -3.31 -0.60 -7.16
CA THR A 19 -2.03 -1.12 -7.61
C THR A 19 -0.97 -1.03 -6.52
N ARG A 20 -0.80 0.14 -5.92
CA ARG A 20 0.13 0.36 -4.81
C ARG A 20 -0.20 -0.48 -3.58
N THR A 21 -1.49 -0.71 -3.32
CA THR A 21 -1.94 -1.54 -2.19
C THR A 21 -1.56 -3.01 -2.38
N ARG A 22 -1.75 -3.55 -3.59
CA ARG A 22 -1.30 -4.92 -3.94
C ARG A 22 0.22 -5.05 -3.95
N ASP A 23 0.92 -3.99 -4.34
CA ASP A 23 2.38 -3.94 -4.23
C ASP A 23 2.83 -4.01 -2.76
N GLY A 24 2.17 -3.24 -1.88
CA GLY A 24 2.39 -3.31 -0.44
C GLY A 24 2.10 -4.68 0.16
N GLU A 25 1.03 -5.37 -0.28
CA GLU A 25 0.73 -6.75 0.13
C GLU A 25 1.91 -7.69 -0.11
N ARG A 26 2.46 -7.64 -1.32
CA ARG A 26 3.56 -8.51 -1.73
C ARG A 26 4.89 -8.08 -1.12
N GLY A 27 5.13 -6.78 -0.96
CA GLY A 27 6.30 -6.28 -0.23
C GLY A 27 6.34 -6.78 1.22
N TYR A 28 5.18 -6.81 1.91
CA TYR A 28 5.08 -7.38 3.25
C TYR A 28 5.23 -8.91 3.28
N GLN A 29 4.76 -9.64 2.27
CA GLN A 29 5.03 -11.08 2.13
C GLN A 29 6.53 -11.35 2.01
N GLU A 30 7.19 -10.62 1.11
CA GLU A 30 8.62 -10.73 0.88
C GLU A 30 9.43 -10.34 2.13
N ALA A 31 9.03 -9.28 2.85
CA ALA A 31 9.62 -8.90 4.13
C ALA A 31 9.54 -10.04 5.16
N ALA A 32 8.38 -10.70 5.29
CA ALA A 32 8.17 -11.82 6.20
C ALA A 32 9.05 -13.05 5.89
N GLU A 33 9.44 -13.23 4.63
CA GLU A 33 10.35 -14.30 4.20
C GLU A 33 11.81 -14.01 4.53
N ASN A 34 12.16 -12.74 4.74
CA ASN A 34 13.56 -12.29 4.82
C ASN A 34 13.99 -11.83 6.21
N VAL A 35 13.07 -11.74 7.17
CA VAL A 35 13.41 -11.55 8.58
C VAL A 35 13.62 -12.85 9.34
N LYS A 36 14.49 -12.80 10.34
CA LYS A 36 14.75 -13.93 11.25
C LYS A 36 13.86 -13.89 12.48
N ASP A 37 13.56 -12.68 12.97
CA ASP A 37 12.68 -12.51 14.11
C ASP A 37 11.25 -13.00 13.82
N THR A 38 10.73 -13.85 14.71
CA THR A 38 9.43 -14.50 14.53
C THR A 38 8.25 -13.54 14.80
N GLU A 39 8.45 -12.53 15.64
CA GLU A 39 7.46 -11.48 15.90
C GLU A 39 7.36 -10.55 14.68
N LEU A 40 8.49 -10.13 14.10
CA LEU A 40 8.53 -9.35 12.87
C LEU A 40 7.88 -10.12 11.71
N LYS A 41 8.21 -11.40 11.56
CA LYS A 41 7.57 -12.26 10.55
C LYS A 41 6.05 -12.28 10.71
N SER A 42 5.57 -12.48 11.93
CA SER A 42 4.13 -12.52 12.22
C SER A 42 3.45 -11.18 11.94
N LEU A 43 4.11 -10.08 12.30
CA LEU A 43 3.65 -8.72 12.06
C LEU A 43 3.56 -8.42 10.55
N PHE A 44 4.59 -8.73 9.77
CA PHE A 44 4.60 -8.52 8.33
C PHE A 44 3.53 -9.35 7.61
N LEU A 45 3.32 -10.61 8.02
CA LEU A 45 2.22 -11.41 7.49
C LEU A 45 0.85 -10.81 7.83
N ALA A 46 0.68 -10.21 9.01
CA ALA A 46 -0.55 -9.51 9.37
C ALA A 46 -0.77 -8.25 8.52
N GLN A 47 0.29 -7.47 8.27
CA GLN A 47 0.22 -6.31 7.37
C GLN A 47 -0.10 -6.71 5.94
N SER A 48 0.51 -7.78 5.42
CA SER A 48 0.18 -8.30 4.09
C SER A 48 -1.31 -8.64 3.96
N ARG A 49 -1.87 -9.41 4.91
CA ARG A 49 -3.32 -9.72 4.92
C ARG A 49 -4.19 -8.46 4.94
N GLN A 50 -3.81 -7.47 5.76
CA GLN A 50 -4.52 -6.19 5.81
C GLN A 50 -4.49 -5.45 4.46
N ARG A 51 -3.34 -5.43 3.76
CA ARG A 51 -3.23 -4.82 2.43
C ARG A 51 -4.10 -5.56 1.41
N ASN A 52 -4.18 -6.89 1.48
CA ASN A 52 -5.09 -7.67 0.64
C ASN A 52 -6.57 -7.31 0.87
N GLU A 53 -6.98 -7.14 2.13
CA GLU A 53 -8.32 -6.69 2.49
C GLU A 53 -8.62 -5.31 1.89
N TYR A 54 -7.67 -4.37 2.00
CA TYR A 54 -7.83 -3.02 1.43
C TYR A 54 -7.91 -3.02 -0.10
N ALA A 55 -7.07 -3.81 -0.76
CA ALA A 55 -7.14 -3.97 -2.21
C ALA A 55 -8.51 -4.50 -2.64
N THR A 56 -9.08 -5.43 -1.87
CA THR A 56 -10.42 -5.96 -2.13
C THR A 56 -11.51 -4.90 -1.92
N GLU A 57 -11.40 -4.05 -0.90
CA GLU A 57 -12.32 -2.95 -0.65
C GLU A 57 -12.24 -1.88 -1.76
N ILE A 58 -11.04 -1.50 -2.18
CA ILE A 58 -10.80 -0.52 -3.26
C ILE A 58 -11.32 -1.06 -4.61
N ASP A 59 -11.05 -2.32 -4.93
CA ASP A 59 -11.58 -2.98 -6.14
C ASP A 59 -13.11 -2.88 -6.21
N ARG A 60 -13.79 -3.20 -5.11
CA ARG A 60 -15.26 -3.09 -5.01
C ARG A 60 -15.73 -1.65 -5.17
N GLU A 61 -15.01 -0.68 -4.61
CA GLU A 61 -15.36 0.74 -4.73
C GLU A 61 -15.23 1.23 -6.17
N ILE A 62 -14.16 0.86 -6.89
CA ILE A 62 -13.97 1.16 -8.32
C ILE A 62 -15.15 0.63 -9.14
N ARG A 63 -15.55 -0.63 -8.90
CA ARG A 63 -16.73 -1.22 -9.57
C ARG A 63 -18.02 -0.49 -9.24
N THR A 64 -18.19 -0.07 -7.98
CA THR A 64 -19.38 0.67 -7.52
C THR A 64 -19.49 2.03 -8.21
N LEU A 65 -18.36 2.69 -8.48
CA LEU A 65 -18.28 3.94 -9.22
C LEU A 65 -18.38 3.75 -10.76
N GLY A 66 -18.57 2.51 -11.22
CA GLY A 66 -18.73 2.17 -12.64
C GLY A 66 -17.42 2.02 -13.41
N GLY A 67 -16.28 1.96 -12.73
CA GLY A 67 -14.97 1.68 -13.34
C GLY A 67 -14.67 0.19 -13.43
N ASP A 68 -13.62 -0.12 -14.19
CA ASP A 68 -13.02 -1.46 -14.23
C ASP A 68 -11.73 -1.46 -13.40
N PRO A 69 -11.64 -2.26 -12.32
CA PRO A 69 -10.42 -2.34 -11.53
C PRO A 69 -9.29 -2.98 -12.34
N GLU A 70 -8.14 -2.33 -12.33
CA GLU A 70 -6.98 -2.74 -13.09
C GLU A 70 -6.50 -4.11 -12.60
N ASN A 71 -6.58 -5.11 -13.48
CA ASN A 71 -6.12 -6.46 -13.19
C ASN A 71 -4.74 -6.66 -13.84
N SER A 72 -3.71 -6.62 -13.01
CA SER A 72 -2.67 -7.68 -13.02
C SER A 72 -1.43 -7.64 -13.94
N THR A 73 -0.94 -6.52 -14.49
CA THR A 73 0.38 -6.54 -15.17
C THR A 73 1.37 -5.41 -14.86
N SER A 74 0.93 -4.19 -14.51
CA SER A 74 1.86 -3.11 -14.10
C SER A 74 2.37 -3.23 -12.66
N LEU A 75 1.63 -3.95 -11.80
CA LEU A 75 1.94 -4.27 -10.38
C LEU A 75 3.32 -4.90 -10.17
N THR A 76 3.84 -5.57 -11.19
CA THR A 76 5.07 -6.34 -11.04
C THR A 76 6.33 -5.52 -11.21
N ALA A 77 6.33 -4.46 -12.02
CA ALA A 77 7.58 -3.86 -12.47
C ALA A 77 8.29 -3.01 -11.40
N ASP A 78 7.53 -2.20 -10.65
CA ASP A 78 8.12 -1.26 -9.69
C ASP A 78 8.41 -1.93 -8.35
N LEU A 79 7.50 -2.76 -7.85
CA LEU A 79 7.76 -3.54 -6.63
C LEU A 79 8.94 -4.51 -6.84
N HIS A 80 9.01 -5.19 -7.99
CA HIS A 80 10.12 -6.12 -8.25
C HIS A 80 11.46 -5.39 -8.31
N ARG A 81 11.51 -4.16 -8.84
CA ARG A 81 12.73 -3.33 -8.80
C ARG A 81 13.08 -2.86 -7.40
N ALA A 82 12.11 -2.42 -6.60
CA ALA A 82 12.34 -2.07 -5.21
C ALA A 82 12.90 -3.28 -4.43
N TRP A 83 12.29 -4.45 -4.61
CA TRP A 83 12.73 -5.69 -3.98
C TRP A 83 14.11 -6.18 -4.45
N ILE A 84 14.38 -6.10 -5.76
CA ILE A 84 15.72 -6.37 -6.30
C ILE A 84 16.73 -5.40 -5.71
N ASN A 85 16.44 -4.10 -5.63
CA ASN A 85 17.36 -3.11 -5.08
C ASN A 85 17.66 -3.37 -3.61
N ILE A 86 16.69 -3.84 -2.82
CA ILE A 86 16.92 -4.29 -1.46
C ILE A 86 17.89 -5.46 -1.49
N LYS A 87 17.60 -6.51 -2.27
CA LYS A 87 18.46 -7.71 -2.39
C LYS A 87 19.87 -7.42 -2.90
N THR A 88 20.06 -6.47 -3.81
CA THR A 88 21.36 -6.16 -4.44
C THR A 88 22.19 -5.17 -3.64
N THR A 89 21.54 -4.27 -2.88
CA THR A 89 22.23 -3.42 -1.91
C THR A 89 22.62 -4.21 -0.65
N PHE A 90 22.04 -5.40 -0.46
CA PHE A 90 22.22 -6.26 0.72
C PHE A 90 23.26 -7.37 0.55
N THR A 91 24.28 -7.38 1.40
CA THR A 91 25.17 -8.55 1.60
C THR A 91 24.94 -9.26 2.94
N GLY A 92 23.80 -9.08 3.61
CA GLY A 92 23.45 -9.86 4.81
C GLY A 92 22.10 -9.48 5.42
N ASN A 93 21.26 -10.48 5.75
CA ASN A 93 19.92 -10.35 6.35
C ASN A 93 19.92 -9.51 7.64
N ASP A 94 19.63 -8.22 7.52
CA ASP A 94 19.44 -7.26 8.62
C ASP A 94 17.96 -6.91 8.74
N ASP A 95 17.32 -7.38 9.80
CA ASP A 95 15.89 -7.16 10.08
C ASP A 95 15.55 -5.66 10.10
N LYS A 96 16.50 -4.78 10.48
CA LYS A 96 16.32 -3.33 10.47
C LYS A 96 16.05 -2.76 9.10
N ALA A 97 16.78 -3.20 8.08
CA ALA A 97 16.59 -2.67 6.74
C ALA A 97 15.28 -3.13 6.11
N VAL A 98 14.84 -4.35 6.44
CA VAL A 98 13.52 -4.83 6.02
C VAL A 98 12.42 -3.96 6.63
N VAL A 99 12.54 -3.60 7.92
CA VAL A 99 11.62 -2.68 8.59
C VAL A 99 11.65 -1.28 7.97
N GLU A 100 12.84 -0.74 7.66
CA GLU A 100 12.98 0.57 7.01
C GLU A 100 12.35 0.62 5.62
N GLU A 101 12.46 -0.45 4.83
CA GLU A 101 11.76 -0.50 3.55
C GLU A 101 10.23 -0.54 3.74
N CYS A 102 9.73 -1.35 4.66
CA CYS A 102 8.29 -1.40 4.94
C CYS A 102 7.77 -0.01 5.37
N LYS A 103 8.55 0.69 6.20
CA LYS A 103 8.29 2.08 6.58
C LYS A 103 8.23 3.01 5.37
N ARG A 104 9.23 2.91 4.47
CA ARG A 104 9.27 3.71 3.23
C ARG A 104 8.05 3.47 2.35
N GLY A 105 7.67 2.20 2.16
CA GLY A 105 6.50 1.80 1.38
C GLY A 105 5.19 2.31 1.97
N ASP A 106 5.01 2.19 3.29
CA ASP A 106 3.83 2.74 3.98
C ASP A 106 3.77 4.27 3.87
N GLY A 107 4.91 4.96 3.94
CA GLY A 107 4.98 6.41 3.72
C GLY A 107 4.47 6.82 2.34
N GLN A 108 4.90 6.11 1.28
CA GLN A 108 4.42 6.36 -0.09
C GLN A 108 2.91 6.09 -0.22
N ALA A 109 2.42 4.99 0.37
CA ALA A 109 0.99 4.71 0.37
C ALA A 109 0.21 5.86 1.02
N LEU A 110 0.66 6.39 2.17
CA LEU A 110 0.01 7.51 2.85
C LEU A 110 -0.07 8.77 2.00
N GLU A 111 0.94 9.06 1.19
CA GLU A 111 0.92 10.15 0.21
C GLU A 111 -0.18 9.92 -0.83
N ASP A 112 -0.26 8.73 -1.42
CA ASP A 112 -1.31 8.36 -2.39
C ASP A 112 -2.74 8.55 -1.81
N TYR A 113 -2.97 8.09 -0.57
CA TYR A 113 -4.26 8.30 0.11
C TYR A 113 -4.55 9.79 0.31
N GLN A 114 -3.56 10.59 0.72
CA GLN A 114 -3.73 12.02 0.95
C GLN A 114 -4.08 12.75 -0.35
N GLU A 115 -3.41 12.45 -1.45
CA GLU A 115 -3.68 13.06 -2.75
C GLU A 115 -5.11 12.81 -3.24
N ILE A 116 -5.63 11.59 -3.06
CA ILE A 116 -7.03 11.26 -3.41
C ILE A 116 -8.00 12.01 -2.51
N LEU A 117 -7.73 12.03 -1.20
CA LEU A 117 -8.60 12.66 -0.21
C LEU A 117 -8.70 14.19 -0.36
N GLN A 118 -7.76 14.84 -1.03
CA GLN A 118 -7.84 16.27 -1.37
C GLN A 118 -8.91 16.58 -2.43
N SER A 119 -9.36 15.57 -3.20
CA SER A 119 -10.40 15.76 -4.20
C SER A 119 -11.75 16.11 -3.55
N THR A 120 -12.38 17.19 -3.99
CA THR A 120 -13.69 17.67 -3.47
C THR A 120 -14.89 16.92 -4.05
N SER A 121 -14.67 16.15 -5.13
CA SER A 121 -15.69 15.40 -5.86
C SER A 121 -15.82 13.94 -5.42
N LEU A 122 -15.06 13.52 -4.40
CA LEU A 122 -15.16 12.17 -3.85
C LEU A 122 -16.53 11.95 -3.20
N ALA A 123 -17.17 10.82 -3.54
CA ALA A 123 -18.37 10.39 -2.82
C ALA A 123 -18.06 10.18 -1.33
N ALA A 124 -19.05 10.44 -0.47
CA ALA A 124 -18.85 10.38 0.98
C ALA A 124 -18.43 8.98 1.45
N SER A 125 -19.00 7.92 0.86
CA SER A 125 -18.63 6.53 1.14
C SER A 125 -17.19 6.21 0.77
N THR A 126 -16.74 6.66 -0.41
CA THR A 126 -15.35 6.52 -0.86
C THR A 126 -14.40 7.21 0.11
N ARG A 127 -14.74 8.45 0.51
CA ARG A 127 -13.92 9.22 1.46
C ARG A 127 -13.80 8.51 2.79
N GLU A 128 -14.90 7.99 3.33
CA GLU A 128 -14.91 7.25 4.59
C GLU A 128 -14.04 5.99 4.51
N LEU A 129 -14.16 5.22 3.43
CA LEU A 129 -13.34 4.04 3.17
C LEU A 129 -11.85 4.39 3.18
N LEU A 130 -11.45 5.41 2.42
CA LEU A 130 -10.04 5.83 2.31
C LEU A 130 -9.49 6.38 3.63
N LEU A 131 -10.30 7.15 4.38
CA LEU A 131 -9.89 7.66 5.71
C LEU A 131 -9.63 6.52 6.70
N ARG A 132 -10.53 5.53 6.78
CA ARG A 132 -10.32 4.38 7.69
C ARG A 132 -9.07 3.59 7.33
N GLN A 133 -8.81 3.37 6.04
CA GLN A 133 -7.61 2.65 5.60
C GLN A 133 -6.34 3.46 5.91
N LYS A 134 -6.34 4.76 5.60
CA LYS A 134 -5.24 5.69 5.90
C LYS A 134 -4.87 5.68 7.39
N GLU A 135 -5.83 5.82 8.31
CA GLU A 135 -5.57 5.81 9.76
C GLU A 135 -4.89 4.50 10.23
N ARG A 136 -5.29 3.38 9.66
CA ARG A 136 -4.68 2.07 9.97
C ARG A 136 -3.27 1.95 9.38
N ILE A 137 -3.02 2.51 8.20
CA ILE A 137 -1.67 2.58 7.61
C ILE A 137 -0.76 3.51 8.43
N GLU A 138 -1.27 4.64 8.90
CA GLU A 138 -0.52 5.55 9.80
C GLU A 138 -0.08 4.82 11.08
N SER A 139 -0.97 3.98 11.63
CA SER A 139 -0.67 3.15 12.80
C SER A 139 0.39 2.08 12.50
N ALA A 140 0.35 1.47 11.31
CA ALA A 140 1.38 0.52 10.84
C ALA A 140 2.74 1.21 10.65
N HIS A 141 2.76 2.35 9.95
CA HIS A 141 3.96 3.17 9.73
C HIS A 141 4.61 3.60 11.04
N ALA A 142 3.80 4.05 12.02
CA ALA A 142 4.30 4.40 13.35
C ALA A 142 4.90 3.19 14.09
N SER A 143 4.31 2.01 13.92
CA SER A 143 4.86 0.76 14.47
C SER A 143 6.20 0.40 13.83
N MET A 144 6.32 0.51 12.50
CA MET A 144 7.58 0.30 11.77
C MET A 144 8.67 1.29 12.21
N ALA A 145 8.32 2.56 12.37
CA ALA A 145 9.25 3.58 12.86
C ALA A 145 9.78 3.28 14.27
N ARG A 146 8.96 2.71 15.16
CA ARG A 146 9.42 2.25 16.48
C ARG A 146 10.34 1.05 16.36
N LEU A 147 9.95 0.05 15.56
CA LEU A 147 10.74 -1.15 15.33
C LEU A 147 12.14 -0.83 14.79
N ALA A 148 12.25 0.05 13.79
CA ALA A 148 13.54 0.44 13.21
C ALA A 148 14.54 1.07 14.20
N ASN A 149 14.06 1.56 15.34
CA ASN A 149 14.91 2.10 16.40
C ASN A 149 15.37 1.06 17.42
N VAL A 150 14.77 -0.13 17.43
CA VAL A 150 14.99 -1.16 18.46
C VAL A 150 15.49 -2.50 17.89
N VAL A 151 15.30 -2.75 16.59
CA VAL A 151 15.87 -3.91 15.88
C VAL A 151 17.27 -3.66 15.37
#